data_AF-V8GBK6-F1
#
_entry.id   AF-V8GBK6-F1
#
_cell.length_a   1.000
_cell.length_b   1.000
_cell.length_c   1.000
_cell.angle_alpha   90.00
_cell.angle_beta   90.00
_cell.angle_gamma   90.00
#
_symmetry.space_group_name_H-M   'P 1'
#
loop_
_entity.id
_entity.type
_entity.pdbx_description
1 polymer ?
#
loop_
_entity_poly.entity_id
_entity_poly.type
_entity_poly.pdbx_seq_one_letter_code
_entity_poly.pdbx_strand_id
1 'polypeptide(L)'
;MTSKLRFTLKKTVLCTIFLISFLSGCYSTPYPTDIQNELLSYCKDGIESGLTVVRNGKTSPMTPKEIDKLCQFRLSEFMKEVSLEDYLALNKHIYDNFKNAFANKYVLKDIYDTLSPDDKRVNTAIAVIILGLEPKNEQ
;
A
#
# COMPACT_ATOMS: atom_id res chain seq x y z
N MET A 1 41.39 -34.98 36.18
CA MET A 1 40.79 -35.20 34.85
C MET A 1 39.38 -35.73 35.12
N THR A 2 38.30 -34.94 35.11
CA THR A 2 37.48 -34.62 33.93
C THR A 2 36.30 -33.71 34.37
N SER A 3 36.52 -32.43 34.68
CA SER A 3 35.39 -31.54 35.07
C SER A 3 35.52 -30.10 34.58
N LYS A 4 36.03 -29.91 33.36
CA LYS A 4 36.03 -28.59 32.68
C LYS A 4 35.37 -28.59 31.30
N LEU A 5 34.96 -29.76 30.78
CA LEU A 5 34.49 -29.88 29.39
C LEU A 5 32.95 -29.84 29.21
N ARG A 6 32.16 -29.93 30.29
CA ARG A 6 30.68 -29.95 30.19
C ARG A 6 30.02 -28.57 30.32
N PHE A 7 30.74 -27.55 30.79
CA PHE A 7 30.16 -26.23 31.08
C PHE A 7 30.20 -25.24 29.91
N THR A 8 31.08 -25.45 28.93
CA THR A 8 31.20 -24.60 27.73
C THR A 8 30.23 -24.97 26.63
N LEU A 9 29.78 -26.23 26.55
CA LEU A 9 28.89 -26.68 25.47
C LEU A 9 27.45 -26.16 25.60
N LYS A 10 26.97 -25.90 26.82
CA LYS A 10 25.61 -25.38 27.07
C LYS A 10 25.45 -23.90 26.72
N LYS A 11 26.51 -23.09 26.85
CA LYS A 11 26.46 -21.65 26.57
C LYS A 11 26.42 -21.35 25.07
N THR A 12 27.10 -22.15 24.25
CA THR A 12 27.16 -21.91 22.80
C THR A 12 25.85 -22.28 22.10
N VAL A 13 25.17 -23.37 22.52
CA VAL A 13 23.92 -23.81 21.90
C VAL A 13 22.74 -22.87 22.19
N LEU A 14 22.70 -22.26 23.38
CA LEU A 14 21.62 -21.34 23.74
C LEU A 14 21.67 -20.02 22.95
N CYS A 15 22.86 -19.60 22.53
CA CYS A 15 23.07 -18.36 21.79
C CYS A 15 22.66 -18.50 20.31
N THR A 16 22.83 -19.69 19.72
CA THR A 16 22.41 -19.97 18.34
C THR A 16 20.89 -20.07 18.19
N ILE A 17 20.17 -20.56 19.20
CA ILE A 17 18.71 -20.71 19.14
C ILE A 17 18.01 -19.33 19.18
N PHE A 18 18.54 -18.38 19.94
CA PHE A 18 18.00 -17.01 19.95
C PHE A 18 18.25 -16.24 18.66
N LEU A 19 19.35 -16.51 17.93
CA LEU A 19 19.62 -15.85 16.66
C LEU A 19 18.68 -16.28 15.53
N ILE A 20 18.18 -17.52 15.57
CA ILE A 20 17.31 -18.06 14.50
C ILE A 20 15.86 -17.54 14.64
N SER A 21 15.40 -17.26 15.87
CA SER A 21 14.07 -16.68 16.12
C SER A 21 13.93 -15.22 15.66
N PHE A 22 15.04 -14.51 15.42
CA PHE A 22 15.01 -13.15 14.88
C PHE A 22 15.03 -13.09 13.34
N LEU A 23 15.28 -14.20 12.62
CA LEU A 23 15.29 -14.21 11.15
C LEU A 23 13.92 -14.51 10.51
N SER A 24 12.89 -14.81 11.30
CA SER A 24 11.53 -15.04 10.80
C SER A 24 10.69 -13.76 10.63
N GLY A 25 11.26 -12.58 10.91
CA GLY A 25 10.53 -11.30 10.86
C GLY A 25 11.02 -10.39 9.74
N CYS A 26 10.47 -10.54 8.53
CA CYS A 26 10.25 -9.47 7.54
C CYS A 26 9.74 -10.01 6.19
N TYR A 27 8.77 -10.93 6.20
CA TYR A 27 7.99 -11.15 4.98
C TYR A 27 6.76 -10.27 5.04
N SER A 28 6.74 -9.22 4.20
CA SER A 28 5.58 -8.36 4.01
C SER A 28 4.40 -9.24 3.58
N THR A 29 3.28 -9.14 4.28
CA THR A 29 2.06 -9.87 3.91
C THR A 29 1.69 -9.51 2.47
N PRO A 30 1.57 -10.48 1.55
CA PRO A 30 1.25 -10.19 0.17
C PRO A 30 -0.18 -9.65 0.06
N TYR A 31 -0.41 -8.76 -0.90
CA TYR A 31 -1.76 -8.28 -1.19
C TYR A 31 -2.65 -9.44 -1.68
N PRO A 32 -3.83 -9.65 -1.09
CA PRO A 32 -4.85 -10.54 -1.61
C PRO A 32 -5.27 -10.18 -3.04
N THR A 33 -5.63 -11.20 -3.84
CA THR A 33 -5.98 -11.03 -5.27
C THR A 33 -7.19 -10.12 -5.48
N ASP A 34 -8.17 -10.16 -4.58
CA ASP A 34 -9.35 -9.30 -4.60
C ASP A 34 -8.97 -7.82 -4.47
N ILE A 35 -8.08 -7.46 -3.53
CA ILE A 35 -7.59 -6.09 -3.39
C ILE A 35 -6.76 -5.66 -4.60
N GLN A 36 -5.92 -6.56 -5.13
CA GLN A 36 -5.19 -6.27 -6.37
C GLN A 36 -6.14 -5.96 -7.53
N ASN A 37 -7.22 -6.74 -7.67
CA ASN A 37 -8.21 -6.53 -8.73
C ASN A 37 -9.00 -5.23 -8.53
N GLU A 38 -9.32 -4.86 -7.28
CA GLU A 38 -9.96 -3.58 -6.96
C GLU A 38 -9.07 -2.40 -7.38
N LEU A 39 -7.80 -2.40 -6.97
CA LEU A 39 -6.83 -1.37 -7.33
C LEU A 39 -6.60 -1.29 -8.85
N LEU A 40 -6.59 -2.44 -9.52
CA LEU A 40 -6.55 -2.49 -10.99
C LEU A 40 -7.79 -1.85 -11.61
N SER A 41 -8.99 -2.12 -11.07
CA SER A 41 -10.23 -1.51 -11.54
C SER A 41 -10.16 0.00 -11.41
N TYR A 42 -9.77 0.53 -10.25
CA TYR A 42 -9.62 1.98 -10.06
C TYR A 42 -8.71 2.64 -11.08
N CYS A 43 -7.57 2.02 -11.40
CA CYS A 43 -6.68 2.52 -12.43
C CYS A 43 -7.33 2.51 -13.82
N LYS A 44 -7.94 1.39 -14.22
CA LYS A 44 -8.55 1.24 -15.55
C LYS A 44 -9.73 2.17 -15.71
N ASP A 45 -10.65 2.17 -14.74
CA ASP A 45 -11.85 3.00 -14.74
C ASP A 45 -11.47 4.49 -14.76
N GLY A 46 -10.43 4.90 -14.03
CA GLY A 46 -9.92 6.27 -14.06
C GLY A 46 -9.41 6.70 -15.45
N ILE A 47 -8.72 5.81 -16.17
CA ILE A 47 -8.21 6.09 -17.52
C ILE A 47 -9.35 6.05 -18.54
N GLU A 48 -10.20 5.03 -18.50
CA GLU A 48 -11.28 4.80 -19.47
C GLU A 48 -12.39 5.84 -19.35
N SER A 49 -12.69 6.32 -18.14
CA SER A 49 -13.64 7.43 -17.92
C SER A 49 -13.08 8.80 -18.27
N GLY A 50 -11.77 8.91 -18.52
CA GLY A 50 -11.09 10.18 -18.77
C GLY A 50 -10.86 11.03 -17.51
N LEU A 51 -11.12 10.49 -16.31
CA LEU A 51 -10.80 11.13 -15.03
C LEU A 51 -9.28 11.34 -14.88
N THR A 52 -8.50 10.38 -15.35
CA THR A 52 -7.03 10.44 -15.40
C THR A 52 -6.55 10.64 -16.82
N VAL A 53 -5.93 11.78 -17.10
CA VAL A 53 -5.32 12.05 -18.41
C VAL A 53 -3.93 11.44 -18.48
N VAL A 54 -3.76 10.35 -19.25
CA VAL A 54 -2.46 9.73 -19.49
C VAL A 54 -1.82 10.30 -20.76
N ARG A 55 -0.73 11.06 -20.59
CA ARG A 55 0.09 11.53 -21.74
C ARG A 55 0.97 10.40 -22.26
N ASN A 56 0.50 9.70 -23.29
CA ASN A 56 1.22 8.57 -23.90
C ASN A 56 2.15 8.98 -25.07
N GLY A 57 2.29 10.29 -25.34
CA GLY A 57 3.09 10.82 -26.45
C GLY A 57 2.53 10.52 -27.84
N LYS A 58 1.33 9.92 -27.94
CA LYS A 58 0.64 9.58 -29.18
C LYS A 58 -0.59 10.47 -29.34
N THR A 59 -1.05 10.61 -30.58
CA THR A 59 -2.30 11.31 -30.91
C THR A 59 -3.55 10.47 -30.66
N SER A 60 -3.40 9.14 -30.57
CA SER A 60 -4.50 8.21 -30.30
C SER A 60 -4.63 7.88 -28.81
N PRO A 61 -5.85 7.65 -28.31
CA PRO A 61 -6.06 7.08 -26.98
C PRO A 61 -5.31 5.76 -26.79
N MET A 62 -5.03 5.40 -25.53
CA MET A 62 -4.47 4.09 -25.22
C MET A 62 -5.47 2.98 -25.58
N THR A 63 -4.94 1.88 -26.13
CA THR A 63 -5.71 0.65 -26.33
C THR A 63 -5.95 -0.05 -24.99
N PRO A 64 -6.98 -0.91 -24.85
CA PRO A 64 -7.23 -1.67 -23.62
C PRO A 64 -6.01 -2.46 -23.13
N LYS A 65 -5.24 -3.03 -24.06
CA LYS A 65 -3.99 -3.75 -23.75
C LYS A 65 -2.89 -2.84 -23.19
N GLU A 66 -2.79 -1.60 -23.68
CA GLU A 66 -1.85 -0.61 -23.15
C GLU A 66 -2.29 -0.14 -21.75
N ILE A 67 -3.58 0.05 -21.54
CA ILE A 67 -4.17 0.41 -20.23
C ILE A 67 -3.88 -0.71 -19.22
N ASP A 68 -4.18 -1.96 -19.56
CA ASP A 68 -3.90 -3.12 -18.71
C ASP A 68 -2.43 -3.18 -18.29
N LYS A 69 -1.51 -3.02 -19.24
CA LYS A 69 -0.08 -3.04 -18.97
C LYS A 69 0.35 -1.90 -18.04
N LEU A 70 -0.18 -0.69 -18.25
CA LEU A 70 0.09 0.46 -17.39
C LEU A 70 -0.45 0.24 -15.98
N CYS A 71 -1.68 -0.25 -15.84
CA CYS A 71 -2.30 -0.47 -14.54
C CYS A 71 -1.62 -1.60 -13.75
N GLN A 72 -1.17 -2.66 -14.41
CA GLN A 72 -0.34 -3.70 -13.78
C GLN A 72 1.00 -3.13 -13.28
N PHE A 73 1.64 -2.28 -14.08
CA PHE A 73 2.85 -1.60 -13.66
C PHE A 73 2.60 -0.73 -12.41
N ARG A 74 1.57 0.12 -12.44
CA ARG A 74 1.19 0.99 -11.31
C ARG A 74 0.85 0.20 -10.05
N LEU A 75 0.09 -0.89 -10.17
CA LEU A 75 -0.19 -1.80 -9.05
C LEU A 75 1.11 -2.33 -8.44
N SER A 76 2.05 -2.79 -9.29
CA SER A 76 3.32 -3.33 -8.81
C SER A 76 4.19 -2.30 -8.09
N GLU A 77 4.17 -1.03 -8.54
CA GLU A 77 4.89 0.06 -7.86
C GLU A 77 4.20 0.44 -6.54
N PHE A 78 2.86 0.46 -6.52
CA PHE A 78 2.09 0.74 -5.31
C PHE A 78 2.35 -0.29 -4.22
N MET A 79 2.33 -1.59 -4.54
CA MET A 79 2.57 -2.66 -3.57
C MET A 79 4.02 -2.71 -3.05
N LYS A 80 4.97 -2.04 -3.71
CA LYS A 80 6.34 -1.84 -3.19
C LYS A 80 6.41 -0.69 -2.19
N GLU A 81 5.61 0.35 -2.41
CA GLU A 81 5.61 1.60 -1.62
C GLU A 81 4.68 1.53 -0.39
N VAL A 82 3.56 0.81 -0.50
CA VAL A 82 2.51 0.77 0.52
C VAL A 82 2.31 -0.67 0.99
N SER A 83 2.51 -0.88 2.29
CA SER A 83 2.25 -2.18 2.92
C SER A 83 0.75 -2.51 2.89
N LEU A 84 0.39 -3.80 2.87
CA LEU A 84 -1.02 -4.19 2.97
C LEU A 84 -1.66 -3.66 4.26
N GLU A 85 -0.91 -3.63 5.36
CA GLU A 85 -1.39 -3.12 6.65
C GLU A 85 -1.77 -1.65 6.57
N ASP A 86 -0.91 -0.81 5.99
CA ASP A 86 -1.16 0.63 5.83
C ASP A 86 -2.38 0.88 4.93
N TYR A 87 -2.51 0.10 3.84
CA TYR A 87 -3.67 0.18 2.95
C TYR A 87 -4.97 -0.18 3.67
N LEU A 88 -4.98 -1.25 4.46
CA LEU A 88 -6.16 -1.67 5.21
C LEU A 88 -6.49 -0.69 6.33
N ALA A 89 -5.47 -0.11 6.98
CA ALA A 89 -5.65 0.92 8.00
C ALA A 89 -6.32 2.18 7.43
N LEU A 90 -5.85 2.66 6.26
CA LEU A 90 -6.49 3.77 5.55
C LEU A 90 -7.96 3.46 5.25
N ASN A 91 -8.25 2.30 4.65
CA ASN A 91 -9.63 1.94 4.29
C ASN A 91 -10.56 1.87 5.51
N LYS A 92 -10.06 1.30 6.62
CA LYS A 92 -10.79 1.27 7.87
C LYS A 92 -11.05 2.69 8.39
N HIS A 93 -10.04 3.57 8.35
CA HIS A 93 -10.18 4.94 8.82
C HIS A 93 -11.18 5.74 7.97
N ILE A 94 -11.12 5.61 6.64
CA ILE A 94 -12.09 6.19 5.72
C ILE A 94 -13.50 5.71 6.07
N TYR A 95 -13.71 4.39 6.20
CA TYR A 95 -15.00 3.81 6.56
C TYR A 95 -15.54 4.34 7.90
N ASP A 96 -14.71 4.34 8.95
CA ASP A 96 -15.09 4.81 10.28
C ASP A 96 -15.46 6.30 10.26
N ASN A 97 -14.69 7.13 9.53
CA ASN A 97 -15.00 8.54 9.34
C ASN A 97 -16.31 8.75 8.57
N PHE A 98 -16.55 8.01 7.49
CA PHE A 98 -17.81 8.06 6.75
C PHE A 98 -19.00 7.68 7.63
N LYS A 99 -18.89 6.59 8.39
CA LYS A 99 -19.92 6.15 9.33
C LYS A 99 -20.24 7.22 10.37
N ASN A 100 -19.21 7.85 10.93
CA ASN A 100 -19.36 8.92 11.91
C ASN A 100 -19.95 10.20 11.29
N ALA A 101 -19.49 10.59 10.10
CA ALA A 101 -19.98 11.75 9.38
C ALA A 101 -21.46 11.59 8.98
N PHE A 102 -21.84 10.42 8.47
CA PHE A 102 -23.21 10.09 8.09
C PHE A 102 -24.14 10.12 9.32
N ALA A 103 -23.72 9.55 10.44
CA ALA A 103 -24.49 9.58 11.69
C ALA A 103 -24.72 11.00 12.23
N ASN A 104 -23.81 11.93 11.95
CA ASN A 104 -23.82 13.28 12.50
C ASN A 104 -24.04 14.40 11.47
N LYS A 105 -24.40 14.07 10.21
CA LYS A 105 -24.67 15.01 9.11
C LYS A 105 -23.50 15.96 8.75
N TYR A 106 -22.25 15.54 8.92
CA TYR A 106 -21.08 16.34 8.56
C TYR A 106 -20.78 16.34 7.05
N VAL A 107 -20.01 17.32 6.59
CA VAL A 107 -19.59 17.48 5.19
C VAL A 107 -18.36 16.60 4.92
N LEU A 108 -18.34 15.91 3.78
CA LEU A 108 -17.24 15.04 3.29
C LEU A 108 -15.82 15.65 3.41
N LYS A 109 -15.71 16.98 3.37
CA LYS A 109 -14.44 17.72 3.50
C LYS A 109 -13.70 17.36 4.80
N ASP A 110 -14.43 17.09 5.87
CA ASP A 110 -13.85 16.79 7.18
C ASP A 110 -13.12 15.43 7.20
N ILE A 111 -13.42 14.51 6.27
CA ILE A 111 -12.87 13.15 6.25
C ILE A 111 -11.38 13.11 5.84
N TYR A 112 -10.99 13.93 4.86
CA TYR A 112 -9.60 13.96 4.37
C TYR A 112 -8.69 14.83 5.24
N ASP A 113 -9.25 15.85 5.88
CA ASP A 113 -8.51 16.75 6.78
C ASP A 113 -8.13 16.04 8.09
N THR A 114 -8.95 15.10 8.58
CA THR A 114 -8.74 14.32 9.81
C THR A 114 -7.87 13.08 9.65
N LEU A 115 -7.45 12.75 8.42
CA LEU A 115 -6.53 11.64 8.18
C LEU A 115 -5.22 11.82 8.94
N SER A 116 -4.69 10.73 9.48
CA SER A 116 -3.36 10.73 10.09
C SER A 116 -2.29 11.05 9.04
N PRO A 117 -1.08 11.47 9.43
CA PRO A 117 0.00 11.69 8.48
C PRO A 117 0.30 10.48 7.59
N ASP A 118 0.21 9.26 8.14
CA ASP A 118 0.44 8.03 7.37
C ASP A 118 -0.72 7.73 6.42
N ASP A 119 -1.97 7.90 6.84
CA ASP A 119 -3.13 7.78 5.96
C ASP A 119 -3.07 8.78 4.79
N LYS A 120 -2.62 10.01 5.06
CA LYS A 120 -2.40 11.02 4.01
C LYS A 120 -1.32 10.58 3.03
N ARG A 121 -0.24 9.95 3.49
CA ARG A 121 0.81 9.36 2.64
C ARG A 121 0.23 8.25 1.77
N VAL A 122 -0.51 7.30 2.35
CA VAL A 122 -1.12 6.19 1.59
C VAL A 122 -2.12 6.71 0.57
N ASN A 123 -2.98 7.66 0.94
CA ASN A 123 -3.93 8.28 0.03
C ASN A 123 -3.24 9.04 -1.11
N THR A 124 -2.11 9.71 -0.81
CA THR A 124 -1.27 10.35 -1.82
C THR A 124 -0.65 9.32 -2.77
N ALA A 125 -0.18 8.19 -2.25
CA ALA A 125 0.33 7.09 -3.08
C ALA A 125 -0.75 6.52 -4.00
N ILE A 126 -2.00 6.38 -3.55
CA ILE A 126 -3.13 6.00 -4.42
C ILE A 126 -3.32 7.06 -5.52
N ALA A 127 -3.38 8.34 -5.16
CA ALA A 127 -3.59 9.43 -6.12
C ALA A 127 -2.48 9.51 -7.18
N VAL A 128 -1.22 9.42 -6.77
CA VAL A 128 -0.07 9.60 -7.66
C VAL A 128 0.27 8.32 -8.43
N ILE A 129 0.31 7.17 -7.76
CA ILE A 129 0.77 5.91 -8.38
C ILE A 129 -0.37 5.22 -9.12
N ILE A 130 -1.50 4.94 -8.44
CA ILE A 130 -2.62 4.21 -9.05
C ILE A 130 -3.36 5.11 -10.03
N LEU A 131 -3.75 6.31 -9.58
CA LEU A 131 -4.55 7.23 -10.38
C LEU A 131 -3.72 8.15 -11.27
N GLY A 132 -2.40 8.19 -11.14
CA GLY A 132 -1.54 8.98 -12.03
C GLY A 132 -1.79 10.50 -11.97
N LEU A 133 -2.32 11.00 -10.86
CA LEU A 133 -2.57 12.43 -10.67
C LEU A 133 -1.25 13.14 -10.39
N GLU A 134 -1.02 14.27 -11.06
CA GLU A 134 0.15 15.09 -10.78
C GLU A 134 0.06 15.64 -9.35
N PRO A 135 1.17 15.63 -8.59
CA PRO A 135 1.21 16.34 -7.32
C PRO A 135 0.85 17.80 -7.60
N LYS A 136 -0.01 18.41 -6.78
CA LYS A 136 -0.16 19.87 -6.85
C LYS A 136 1.22 20.47 -6.59
N ASN A 137 1.82 21.05 -7.62
CA ASN A 137 2.90 22.00 -7.41
C ASN A 137 2.28 23.12 -6.56
N GLU A 138 2.67 23.20 -5.29
CA GLU A 138 2.34 24.33 -4.43
C GLU A 138 2.88 25.59 -5.13
N GLN A 139 1.97 26.39 -5.68
CA GLN A 139 2.24 27.77 -6.09
C GLN A 139 1.98 28.69 -4.90
#